data_AF-A0A3D9AK64-F1
#
_entry.id   AF-A0A3D9AK64-F1
#
_cell.length_a   1.000
_cell.length_b   1.000
_cell.length_c   1.000
_cell.angle_alpha   90.00
_cell.angle_beta   90.00
_cell.angle_gamma   90.00
#
_symmetry.space_group_name_H-M   'P 1'
#
loop_
_entity.id
_entity.type
_entity.pdbx_description
1 polymer ?
#
loop_
_entity_poly.entity_id
_entity_poly.type
_entity_poly.pdbx_seq_one_letter_code
_entity_poly.pdbx_strand_id
1 'polypeptide(L)'
;MENTTSKLIKTINLKTKTMKKLLLMAGGLVSFGLSAQISGDLYIQNYTPHYVEYNIVRSNTASVTANCSPSIQSAPSTGLSKLTYSTNPGVTPAQAYYSDNINTSNTFNASFPDTPLINGWSINTAPAIFPVLPVLVAPTQWSGMKFGIQDTSGTNIGGFYWMGKSCGGPIVADLSSYTNAVVSGQYYTLGGASWFIIY
;
A
#
# COMPACT_ATOMS: atom_id res chain seq x y z
N MET A 1 12.49 -52.33 -32.51
CA MET A 1 11.97 -51.19 -33.32
C MET A 1 10.66 -50.75 -32.68
N GLU A 2 10.62 -49.58 -32.05
CA GLU A 2 9.40 -49.07 -31.43
C GLU A 2 8.43 -48.65 -32.55
N ASN A 3 7.27 -49.32 -32.62
CA ASN A 3 6.28 -49.14 -33.69
C ASN A 3 5.78 -47.68 -33.73
N THR A 4 5.71 -47.07 -34.90
CA THR A 4 5.45 -45.64 -35.14
C THR A 4 4.18 -45.13 -34.46
N THR A 5 3.17 -46.00 -34.31
CA THR A 5 1.93 -45.75 -33.57
C THR A 5 2.13 -45.59 -32.05
N SER A 6 3.05 -46.33 -31.44
CA SER A 6 3.38 -46.24 -30.01
C SER A 6 4.04 -44.90 -29.67
N LYS A 7 4.92 -44.40 -30.55
CA LYS A 7 5.51 -43.05 -30.41
C LYS A 7 4.46 -41.96 -30.55
N LEU A 8 3.53 -42.07 -31.49
CA LEU A 8 2.48 -41.07 -31.71
C LEU A 8 1.56 -40.92 -30.47
N ILE A 9 1.13 -42.04 -29.88
CA ILE A 9 0.24 -42.04 -28.71
C ILE A 9 0.95 -41.49 -27.47
N LYS A 10 2.24 -41.81 -27.26
CA LYS A 10 3.03 -41.23 -26.16
C LYS A 10 3.18 -39.71 -26.31
N THR A 11 3.45 -39.21 -27.52
CA THR A 11 3.61 -37.76 -27.76
C THR A 11 2.30 -36.99 -27.59
N ILE A 12 1.16 -37.56 -27.98
CA ILE A 12 -0.17 -36.96 -27.77
C ILE A 12 -0.53 -36.90 -26.28
N ASN A 13 -0.27 -37.97 -25.53
CA ASN A 13 -0.50 -38.02 -24.08
C ASN A 13 0.43 -37.08 -23.29
N LEU A 14 1.68 -36.93 -23.72
CA LEU A 14 2.62 -35.97 -23.12
C LEU A 14 2.16 -34.53 -23.37
N LYS A 15 1.77 -34.19 -24.61
CA LYS A 15 1.24 -32.86 -24.98
C LYS A 15 -0.02 -32.50 -24.20
N THR A 16 -0.98 -33.43 -24.04
CA THR A 16 -2.20 -33.17 -23.26
C THR A 16 -1.94 -33.04 -21.78
N LYS A 17 -0.98 -33.79 -21.20
CA LYS A 17 -0.59 -33.65 -19.79
C LYS A 17 0.12 -32.31 -19.53
N THR A 18 0.96 -31.85 -20.44
CA THR A 18 1.64 -30.54 -20.34
C THR A 18 0.67 -29.37 -20.55
N MET A 19 -0.26 -29.47 -21.50
CA MET A 19 -1.30 -28.44 -21.70
C MET A 19 -2.27 -28.34 -20.53
N LYS A 20 -2.65 -29.45 -19.89
CA LYS A 20 -3.48 -29.44 -18.67
C LYS A 20 -2.81 -28.75 -17.48
N LYS A 21 -1.49 -28.96 -17.30
CA LYS A 21 -0.71 -28.27 -16.26
C LYS A 21 -0.60 -26.77 -16.53
N LEU A 22 -0.42 -26.39 -17.80
CA LEU A 22 -0.39 -24.99 -18.22
C LEU A 22 -1.74 -24.30 -17.97
N LEU A 23 -2.86 -24.98 -18.24
CA LEU A 23 -4.20 -24.47 -17.99
C LEU A 23 -4.50 -24.31 -16.49
N LEU A 24 -4.05 -25.25 -15.65
CA LEU A 24 -4.18 -25.12 -14.19
C LEU A 24 -3.35 -23.95 -13.64
N MET A 25 -2.12 -23.77 -14.13
CA MET A 25 -1.29 -22.62 -13.75
C MET A 25 -1.92 -21.31 -14.21
N ALA A 26 -2.42 -21.23 -15.44
CA ALA A 26 -3.11 -20.05 -15.95
C ALA A 26 -4.39 -19.76 -15.12
N GLY A 27 -5.18 -20.77 -14.77
CA GLY A 27 -6.35 -20.62 -13.91
C GLY A 27 -6.00 -20.11 -12.49
N GLY A 28 -4.91 -20.62 -11.91
CA GLY A 28 -4.39 -20.12 -10.63
C GLY A 28 -3.94 -18.66 -10.70
N LEU A 29 -3.25 -18.27 -11.78
CA LEU A 29 -2.81 -16.89 -12.02
C LEU A 29 -3.98 -15.94 -12.27
N VAL A 30 -5.01 -16.37 -13.00
CA VAL A 30 -6.22 -15.57 -13.23
C VAL A 30 -7.05 -15.44 -11.95
N SER A 31 -7.22 -16.52 -11.19
CA SER A 31 -7.93 -16.47 -9.90
C SER A 31 -7.22 -15.56 -8.90
N PHE A 32 -5.90 -15.65 -8.81
CA PHE A 32 -5.09 -14.75 -7.98
C PHE A 32 -5.16 -13.31 -8.48
N GLY A 33 -5.06 -13.12 -9.81
CA GLY A 33 -5.14 -11.81 -10.46
C GLY A 33 -6.48 -11.12 -10.26
N LEU A 34 -7.59 -11.86 -10.16
CA LEU A 34 -8.91 -11.32 -9.87
C LEU A 34 -9.09 -11.01 -8.38
N SER A 35 -8.60 -11.87 -7.46
CA SER A 35 -8.65 -11.56 -6.02
C SER A 35 -7.75 -10.39 -5.62
N ALA A 36 -6.62 -10.21 -6.31
CA ALA A 36 -5.66 -9.14 -6.09
C ALA A 36 -6.10 -7.77 -6.66
N GLN A 37 -7.25 -7.69 -7.35
CA GLN A 37 -7.81 -6.42 -7.81
C GLN A 37 -8.81 -5.82 -6.82
N ILE A 38 -9.20 -6.55 -5.78
CA ILE A 38 -10.40 -6.25 -5.00
C ILE A 38 -10.10 -5.40 -3.75
N SER A 39 -8.91 -5.49 -3.15
CA SER A 39 -8.58 -4.64 -2.00
C SER A 39 -7.56 -3.57 -2.37
N GLY A 40 -8.01 -2.32 -2.54
CA GLY A 40 -7.15 -1.13 -2.54
C GLY A 40 -6.73 -0.71 -1.12
N ASP A 41 -6.58 -1.67 -0.22
CA ASP A 41 -6.31 -1.43 1.19
C ASP A 41 -4.86 -0.94 1.40
N LEU A 42 -4.61 -0.36 2.56
CA LEU A 42 -3.32 0.16 2.97
C LEU A 42 -2.87 -0.46 4.28
N TYR A 43 -1.64 -0.97 4.26
CA TYR A 43 -0.94 -1.47 5.44
C TYR A 43 0.31 -0.64 5.70
N ILE A 44 0.51 -0.22 6.94
CA ILE A 44 1.72 0.46 7.40
C ILE A 44 2.29 -0.37 8.55
N GLN A 45 3.57 -0.73 8.47
CA GLN A 45 4.27 -1.52 9.47
C GLN A 45 5.52 -0.77 9.92
N ASN A 46 5.59 -0.50 11.21
CA ASN A 46 6.73 0.13 11.86
C ASN A 46 7.49 -0.90 12.71
N TYR A 47 8.65 -1.32 12.24
CA TYR A 47 9.58 -2.22 12.91
C TYR A 47 10.63 -1.48 13.75
N THR A 48 10.56 -0.15 13.82
CA THR A 48 11.57 0.68 14.50
C THR A 48 11.21 0.95 15.97
N PRO A 49 12.18 1.32 16.82
CA PRO A 49 11.92 1.79 18.18
C PRO A 49 11.43 3.25 18.23
N HIS A 50 10.96 3.80 17.11
CA HIS A 50 10.60 5.21 16.96
C HIS A 50 9.13 5.37 16.59
N TYR A 51 8.53 6.50 16.95
CA TYR A 51 7.21 6.85 16.44
C TYR A 51 7.31 7.30 14.98
N VAL A 52 6.26 6.99 14.21
CA VAL A 52 6.12 7.45 12.83
C VAL A 52 4.96 8.43 12.77
N GLU A 53 5.26 9.69 12.48
CA GLU A 53 4.24 10.70 12.19
C GLU A 53 4.06 10.81 10.69
N TYR A 54 2.83 10.73 10.20
CA TYR A 54 2.59 10.66 8.77
C TYR A 54 1.30 11.32 8.30
N ASN A 55 1.30 11.60 7.00
CA ASN A 55 0.12 11.82 6.18
C ASN A 55 0.11 10.84 5.03
N ILE A 56 -1.05 10.26 4.77
CA ILE A 56 -1.28 9.37 3.64
C ILE A 56 -2.02 10.10 2.52
N VAL A 57 -1.71 9.72 1.29
CA VAL A 57 -2.25 10.33 0.08
C VAL A 57 -2.90 9.26 -0.78
N ARG A 58 -4.07 9.59 -1.32
CA ARG A 58 -4.70 8.88 -2.42
C ARG A 58 -4.76 9.78 -3.63
N SER A 59 -4.54 9.25 -4.81
CA SER A 59 -4.63 10.05 -6.04
C SER A 59 -5.14 9.21 -7.19
N ASN A 60 -5.77 9.87 -8.16
CA ASN A 60 -6.09 9.25 -9.45
C ASN A 60 -4.83 9.25 -10.32
N THR A 61 -3.93 8.29 -10.11
CA THR A 61 -2.65 8.26 -10.84
C THR A 61 -2.79 7.96 -12.35
N ALA A 62 -3.99 7.62 -12.81
CA ALA A 62 -4.29 7.46 -14.24
C ALA A 62 -4.54 8.81 -14.94
N SER A 63 -4.94 9.86 -14.21
CA SER A 63 -5.24 11.18 -14.78
C SER A 63 -4.07 12.15 -14.63
N VAL A 64 -2.92 11.80 -15.23
CA VAL A 64 -1.71 12.65 -15.17
C VAL A 64 -1.97 14.03 -15.78
N THR A 65 -2.76 14.10 -16.85
CA THR A 65 -3.15 15.37 -17.51
C THR A 65 -3.99 16.29 -16.63
N ALA A 66 -4.71 15.75 -15.64
CA ALA A 66 -5.43 16.52 -14.64
C ALA A 66 -4.68 16.57 -13.29
N ASN A 67 -3.35 16.45 -13.31
CA ASN A 67 -2.50 16.47 -12.12
C ASN A 67 -2.92 15.43 -11.06
N CYS A 68 -3.33 14.25 -11.52
CA CYS A 68 -3.78 13.12 -10.71
C CYS A 68 -4.97 13.43 -9.80
N SER A 69 -5.86 14.34 -10.24
CA SER A 69 -7.08 14.72 -9.57
C SER A 69 -8.19 13.64 -9.67
N PRO A 70 -8.97 13.41 -8.59
CA PRO A 70 -8.82 14.02 -7.27
C PRO A 70 -7.62 13.44 -6.52
N SER A 71 -6.88 14.32 -5.83
CA SER A 71 -5.87 13.95 -4.85
C SER A 71 -6.44 14.19 -3.45
N ILE A 72 -6.43 13.17 -2.62
CA ILE A 72 -6.99 13.17 -1.28
C ILE A 72 -5.84 12.95 -0.32
N GLN A 73 -5.73 13.77 0.71
CA GLN A 73 -4.69 13.63 1.72
C GLN A 73 -5.34 13.64 3.10
N SER A 74 -4.83 12.79 4.00
CA SER A 74 -5.20 12.89 5.41
C SER A 74 -4.86 14.30 5.91
N ALA A 75 -5.87 15.04 6.34
CA ALA A 75 -5.73 16.40 6.81
C ALA A 75 -6.04 16.41 8.30
N PRO A 76 -5.02 16.41 9.16
CA PRO A 76 -5.28 16.31 10.57
C PRO A 76 -5.86 17.63 11.09
N SER A 77 -7.04 17.57 11.70
CA SER A 77 -7.57 18.71 12.46
C SER A 77 -6.84 18.91 13.80
N THR A 78 -6.06 17.92 14.23
CA THR A 78 -5.39 17.85 15.55
C THR A 78 -3.88 17.54 15.50
N GLY A 79 -3.24 17.54 14.32
CA GLY A 79 -1.85 17.10 14.12
C GLY A 79 -1.71 15.73 13.42
N LEU A 80 -0.56 15.49 12.76
CA LEU A 80 -0.29 14.31 11.91
C LEU A 80 -0.68 12.98 12.58
N SER A 81 -1.07 11.99 11.78
CA SER A 81 -1.31 10.64 12.31
C SER A 81 -0.02 10.08 12.89
N LYS A 82 -0.06 9.52 14.10
CA LYS A 82 1.13 9.05 14.81
C LYS A 82 1.00 7.57 15.14
N LEU A 83 1.71 6.73 14.40
CA LEU A 83 1.82 5.29 14.69
C LEU A 83 2.90 5.07 15.74
N THR A 84 2.58 4.19 16.70
CA THR A 84 3.48 3.85 17.80
C THR A 84 4.74 3.10 17.34
N TYR A 85 5.71 2.99 18.23
CA TYR A 85 6.93 2.23 18.03
C TYR A 85 6.70 0.71 18.19
N SER A 86 7.59 -0.09 17.64
CA SER A 86 7.59 -1.55 17.82
C SER A 86 7.99 -1.92 19.26
N THR A 87 7.24 -2.82 19.89
CA THR A 87 7.59 -3.41 21.20
C THR A 87 8.76 -4.39 21.12
N ASN A 88 9.06 -4.91 19.93
CA ASN A 88 10.22 -5.77 19.65
C ASN A 88 10.79 -5.43 18.25
N PRO A 89 11.62 -4.36 18.16
CA PRO A 89 12.09 -3.83 16.89
C PRO A 89 12.77 -4.87 16.01
N GLY A 90 12.50 -4.81 14.70
CA GLY A 90 12.98 -5.78 13.70
C GLY A 90 12.25 -7.13 13.68
N VAL A 91 11.37 -7.41 14.66
CA VAL A 91 10.65 -8.70 14.74
C VAL A 91 9.14 -8.51 14.65
N THR A 92 8.56 -7.67 15.53
CA THR A 92 7.10 -7.48 15.60
C THR A 92 6.76 -6.03 15.32
N PRO A 93 6.08 -5.70 14.21
CA PRO A 93 5.79 -4.31 13.90
C PRO A 93 4.62 -3.78 14.72
N ALA A 94 4.64 -2.48 15.02
CA ALA A 94 3.41 -1.73 15.22
C ALA A 94 2.73 -1.55 13.86
N GLN A 95 1.41 -1.75 13.79
CA GLN A 95 0.71 -1.84 12.50
C GLN A 95 -0.48 -0.90 12.44
N ALA A 96 -0.65 -0.26 11.29
CA ALA A 96 -1.87 0.46 10.92
C ALA A 96 -2.50 -0.15 9.66
N TYR A 97 -3.82 -0.24 9.66
CA TYR A 97 -4.61 -0.69 8.52
C TYR A 97 -5.66 0.36 8.16
N TYR A 98 -5.70 0.73 6.88
CA TYR A 98 -6.76 1.59 6.34
C TYR A 98 -7.42 0.89 5.16
N SER A 99 -8.75 0.73 5.25
CA SER A 99 -9.54 0.21 4.15
C SER A 99 -9.47 1.11 2.92
N ASP A 100 -9.63 0.52 1.74
CA ASP A 100 -9.86 1.23 0.49
C ASP A 100 -11.02 2.24 0.59
N ASN A 101 -12.05 1.94 1.38
CA ASN A 101 -13.14 2.89 1.60
C ASN A 101 -12.77 3.92 2.67
N ILE A 102 -12.39 5.12 2.21
CA ILE A 102 -12.01 6.27 3.05
C ILE A 102 -13.09 6.72 4.06
N ASN A 103 -14.37 6.41 3.81
CA ASN A 103 -15.46 6.71 4.75
C ASN A 103 -15.51 5.73 5.93
N THR A 104 -14.76 4.62 5.86
CA THR A 104 -14.65 3.63 6.96
C THR A 104 -13.29 3.70 7.68
N SER A 105 -12.33 4.46 7.13
CA SER A 105 -10.97 4.63 7.68
C SER A 105 -10.90 5.39 9.01
N ASN A 106 -12.04 5.85 9.52
CA ASN A 106 -12.22 6.52 10.81
C ASN A 106 -12.79 5.60 11.90
N THR A 107 -13.03 4.32 11.60
CA THR A 107 -13.55 3.35 12.57
C THR A 107 -12.42 2.54 13.18
N PHE A 108 -12.52 2.30 14.49
CA PHE A 108 -11.57 1.46 15.21
C PHE A 108 -11.63 0.01 14.69
N ASN A 109 -10.47 -0.61 14.47
CA ASN A 109 -10.33 -2.02 14.08
C ASN A 109 -9.58 -2.79 15.16
N ALA A 110 -10.25 -3.74 15.83
CA ALA A 110 -9.65 -4.53 16.91
C ALA A 110 -8.48 -5.42 16.46
N SER A 111 -8.41 -5.79 15.17
CA SER A 111 -7.27 -6.53 14.62
C SER A 111 -6.02 -5.65 14.40
N PHE A 112 -6.19 -4.33 14.36
CA PHE A 112 -5.12 -3.35 14.19
C PHE A 112 -5.30 -2.20 15.20
N PRO A 113 -5.18 -2.48 16.52
CA PRO A 113 -5.56 -1.55 17.57
C PRO A 113 -4.70 -0.28 17.62
N ASP A 114 -3.49 -0.34 17.07
CA ASP A 114 -2.55 0.79 17.02
C ASP A 114 -2.80 1.72 15.83
N THR A 115 -3.80 1.44 14.97
CA THR A 115 -4.15 2.28 13.81
C THR A 115 -4.59 3.66 14.29
N PRO A 116 -3.85 4.74 13.97
CA PRO A 116 -4.27 6.10 14.27
C PRO A 116 -5.53 6.46 13.49
N LEU A 117 -6.55 7.00 14.17
CA LEU A 117 -7.77 7.44 13.51
C LEU A 117 -7.52 8.71 12.69
N ILE A 118 -7.99 8.72 11.43
CA ILE A 118 -7.93 9.90 10.57
C ILE A 118 -9.24 10.67 10.73
N ASN A 119 -9.14 11.85 11.36
CA ASN A 119 -10.28 12.69 11.71
C ASN A 119 -10.55 13.83 10.71
N GLY A 120 -9.90 13.80 9.55
CA GLY A 120 -10.04 14.83 8.54
C GLY A 120 -9.31 14.50 7.25
N TRP A 121 -9.79 15.11 6.17
CA TRP A 121 -9.28 14.90 4.82
C TRP A 121 -9.26 16.22 4.06
N SER A 122 -8.33 16.35 3.13
CA SER A 122 -8.35 17.41 2.13
C SER A 122 -8.45 16.80 0.74
N ILE A 123 -9.20 17.44 -0.15
CA ILE A 123 -9.32 17.09 -1.56
C ILE A 123 -8.72 18.22 -2.37
N ASN A 124 -7.73 17.93 -3.19
CA ASN A 124 -7.00 18.90 -4.02
C ASN A 124 -6.56 20.12 -3.19
N THR A 125 -6.01 19.87 -1.98
CA THR A 125 -5.58 20.87 -0.98
C THR A 125 -6.69 21.63 -0.25
N ALA A 126 -7.95 21.53 -0.67
CA ALA A 126 -9.08 22.12 0.05
C ALA A 126 -9.53 21.18 1.18
N PRO A 127 -9.84 21.70 2.39
CA PRO A 127 -10.43 20.88 3.46
C PRO A 127 -11.74 20.26 2.98
N ALA A 128 -11.93 18.96 3.23
CA ALA A 128 -13.18 18.27 2.95
C ALA A 128 -14.04 18.20 4.21
N ILE A 129 -15.36 18.32 4.04
CA ILE A 129 -16.32 18.23 5.15
C ILE A 129 -16.38 16.76 5.61
N PHE A 130 -15.96 16.52 6.85
CA PHE A 130 -16.08 15.24 7.56
C PHE A 130 -17.50 15.14 8.18
N PRO A 131 -18.14 13.95 8.30
CA PRO A 131 -17.61 12.58 8.25
C PRO A 131 -17.80 11.81 6.93
N VAL A 132 -18.48 12.37 5.94
CA VAL A 132 -18.72 11.72 4.65
C VAL A 132 -18.03 12.52 3.57
N LEU A 133 -16.98 11.94 2.99
CA LEU A 133 -16.35 12.51 1.82
C LEU A 133 -17.33 12.49 0.63
N PRO A 134 -17.39 13.56 -0.19
CA PRO A 134 -18.22 13.56 -1.38
C PRO A 134 -17.84 12.37 -2.26
N VAL A 135 -18.85 11.75 -2.89
CA VAL A 135 -18.63 10.64 -3.82
C VAL A 135 -17.67 11.11 -4.91
N LEU A 136 -16.50 10.49 -4.96
CA LEU A 136 -15.48 10.83 -5.94
C LEU A 136 -15.91 10.25 -7.28
N VAL A 137 -15.94 11.10 -8.31
CA VAL A 137 -16.35 10.70 -9.67
C VAL A 137 -15.25 9.86 -10.37
N ALA A 138 -14.04 9.83 -9.81
CA ALA A 138 -12.91 9.08 -10.36
C ALA A 138 -12.26 8.17 -9.30
N PRO A 139 -11.81 6.96 -9.68
CA PRO A 139 -11.15 6.05 -8.75
C PRO A 139 -9.81 6.62 -8.28
N THR A 140 -9.56 6.57 -6.98
CA THR A 140 -8.28 6.94 -6.36
C THR A 140 -7.67 5.73 -5.68
N GLN A 141 -6.35 5.63 -5.69
CA GLN A 141 -5.59 4.58 -5.00
C GLN A 141 -4.62 5.25 -4.04
N TRP A 142 -4.18 4.54 -2.99
CA TRP A 142 -3.09 4.99 -2.13
C TRP A 142 -1.85 5.24 -2.98
N SER A 143 -1.45 6.51 -3.07
CA SER A 143 -0.38 6.95 -3.94
C SER A 143 0.90 7.20 -3.16
N GLY A 144 0.85 7.47 -1.86
CA GLY A 144 2.06 7.65 -1.08
C GLY A 144 1.83 8.05 0.37
N MET A 145 2.94 8.19 1.08
CA MET A 145 2.99 8.61 2.47
C MET A 145 4.13 9.61 2.66
N LYS A 146 3.81 10.77 3.26
CA LYS A 146 4.79 11.71 3.80
C LYS A 146 4.94 11.42 5.27
N PHE A 147 6.16 11.26 5.77
CA PHE A 147 6.36 10.92 7.17
C PHE A 147 7.65 11.50 7.77
N GLY A 148 7.65 11.54 9.09
CA GLY A 148 8.77 11.85 9.95
C GLY A 148 8.88 10.83 11.09
N ILE A 149 10.01 10.87 11.77
CA ILE A 149 10.41 9.93 12.81
C ILE A 149 10.65 10.72 14.09
N GLN A 150 10.01 10.29 15.17
CA GLN A 150 10.24 10.82 16.50
C GLN A 150 10.82 9.76 17.43
N ASP A 151 11.72 10.15 18.32
CA ASP A 151 12.15 9.31 19.42
C ASP A 151 10.98 9.00 20.39
N THR A 152 11.22 8.13 21.37
CA THR A 152 10.22 7.75 22.36
C THR A 152 9.77 8.91 23.27
N SER A 153 10.55 10.00 23.32
CA SER A 153 10.24 11.23 24.07
C SER A 153 9.41 12.22 23.24
N GLY A 154 9.15 11.93 21.97
CA GLY A 154 8.43 12.81 21.03
C GLY A 154 9.33 13.83 20.33
N THR A 155 10.65 13.75 20.47
CA THR A 155 11.60 14.61 19.76
C THR A 155 11.67 14.16 18.31
N ASN A 156 11.53 15.09 17.36
CA ASN A 156 11.77 14.78 15.96
C ASN A 156 13.27 14.49 15.73
N ILE A 157 13.57 13.28 15.26
CA ILE A 157 14.95 12.83 14.98
C ILE A 157 15.19 12.63 13.48
N GLY A 158 14.14 12.55 12.68
CA GLY A 158 14.20 12.51 11.22
C GLY A 158 12.91 13.06 10.63
N GLY A 159 12.96 13.76 9.50
CA GLY A 159 11.78 14.42 8.96
C GLY A 159 11.87 14.66 7.47
N PHE A 160 10.71 14.57 6.81
CA PHE A 160 10.46 14.80 5.39
C PHE A 160 10.82 13.64 4.44
N TYR A 161 10.49 12.42 4.85
CA TYR A 161 10.52 11.28 3.96
C TYR A 161 9.23 11.19 3.15
N TRP A 162 9.37 10.79 1.89
CA TRP A 162 8.26 10.43 1.01
C TRP A 162 8.54 9.04 0.45
N MET A 163 7.55 8.17 0.53
CA MET A 163 7.52 6.91 -0.22
C MET A 163 6.21 6.86 -1.00
N GLY A 164 6.25 6.29 -2.20
CA GLY A 164 5.07 6.15 -3.05
C GLY A 164 5.26 6.64 -4.48
N LYS A 165 4.16 6.64 -5.22
CA LYS A 165 4.04 7.08 -6.60
C LYS A 165 3.66 8.57 -6.67
N SER A 166 4.55 9.37 -7.25
CA SER A 166 4.28 10.77 -7.57
C SER A 166 3.45 10.90 -8.86
N CYS A 167 2.73 12.02 -9.03
CA CYS A 167 1.91 12.23 -10.23
C CYS A 167 2.79 12.39 -11.48
N GLY A 168 2.69 11.46 -12.43
CA GLY A 168 3.50 11.47 -13.65
C GLY A 168 5.00 11.24 -13.42
N GLY A 169 5.42 10.96 -12.18
CA GLY A 169 6.82 10.77 -11.81
C GLY A 169 7.14 9.33 -11.42
N PRO A 170 8.42 9.06 -11.06
CA PRO A 170 8.84 7.74 -10.63
C PRO A 170 8.20 7.35 -9.29
N ILE A 171 8.18 6.05 -9.05
CA ILE A 171 7.84 5.48 -7.74
C ILE A 171 9.09 5.60 -6.86
N VAL A 172 8.94 6.21 -5.69
CA VAL A 172 9.93 6.20 -4.62
C VAL A 172 9.65 4.98 -3.77
N ALA A 173 10.35 3.89 -4.08
CA ALA A 173 10.12 2.58 -3.48
C ALA A 173 10.85 2.38 -2.13
N ASP A 174 11.83 3.22 -1.81
CA ASP A 174 12.60 3.16 -0.57
C ASP A 174 13.16 4.54 -0.19
N LEU A 175 13.96 4.58 0.88
CA LEU A 175 14.58 5.81 1.38
C LEU A 175 16.04 5.98 0.94
N SER A 176 16.54 5.22 -0.03
CA SER A 176 17.95 5.24 -0.45
C SER A 176 18.40 6.60 -1.00
N SER A 177 17.47 7.41 -1.52
CA SER A 177 17.75 8.77 -2.01
C SER A 177 17.98 9.80 -0.89
N TYR A 178 17.75 9.44 0.37
CA TYR A 178 17.93 10.31 1.53
C TYR A 178 19.28 10.05 2.20
N THR A 179 20.22 10.98 2.04
CA THR A 179 21.62 10.83 2.45
C THR A 179 21.82 10.49 3.94
N ASN A 180 20.90 10.90 4.82
CA ASN A 180 20.96 10.65 6.26
C ASN A 180 19.61 10.15 6.79
N ALA A 181 19.04 9.12 6.13
CA ALA A 181 17.82 8.50 6.63
C ALA A 181 18.07 7.83 8.00
N VAL A 182 17.29 8.21 9.02
CA VAL A 182 17.42 7.64 10.39
C VAL A 182 16.85 6.22 10.45
N VAL A 183 15.97 5.90 9.52
CA VAL A 183 15.33 4.60 9.35
C VAL A 183 15.46 4.18 7.89
N SER A 184 15.31 2.90 7.60
CA SER A 184 15.04 2.41 6.26
C SER A 184 13.54 2.30 6.04
N GLY A 185 13.14 2.22 4.78
CA GLY A 185 11.75 1.99 4.44
C GLY A 185 11.59 1.40 3.06
N GLN A 186 10.47 0.72 2.85
CA GLN A 186 10.05 0.17 1.56
C GLN A 186 8.57 0.44 1.31
N TYR A 187 8.27 0.76 0.06
CA TYR A 187 6.93 0.88 -0.50
C TYR A 187 6.77 -0.09 -1.66
N TYR A 188 5.70 -0.90 -1.61
CA TYR A 188 5.32 -1.79 -2.69
C TYR A 188 3.82 -2.04 -2.70
N THR A 189 3.33 -2.59 -3.80
CA THR A 189 1.93 -3.00 -3.96
C THR A 189 1.91 -4.50 -4.19
N LEU A 190 1.16 -5.23 -3.36
CA LEU A 190 1.02 -6.68 -3.44
C LEU A 190 -0.43 -7.07 -3.16
N GLY A 191 -1.02 -7.89 -4.02
CA GLY A 191 -2.40 -8.34 -3.85
C GLY A 191 -3.45 -7.21 -3.98
N GLY A 192 -3.10 -6.11 -4.65
CA GLY A 192 -3.95 -4.92 -4.78
C GLY A 192 -3.77 -3.90 -3.66
N ALA A 193 -3.24 -4.33 -2.51
CA ALA A 193 -3.00 -3.48 -1.37
C ALA A 193 -1.64 -2.78 -1.46
N SER A 194 -1.57 -1.57 -0.90
CA SER A 194 -0.32 -0.82 -0.73
C SER A 194 0.28 -1.09 0.65
N TRP A 195 1.60 -1.25 0.68
CA TRP A 195 2.37 -1.58 1.87
C TRP A 195 3.46 -0.54 2.07
N PHE A 196 3.55 0.01 3.29
CA PHE A 196 4.67 0.81 3.76
C PHE A 196 5.33 0.09 4.93
N ILE A 197 6.58 -0.32 4.75
CA ILE A 197 7.38 -0.99 5.78
C ILE A 197 8.49 -0.04 6.19
N ILE A 198 8.63 0.21 7.49
CA ILE A 198 9.65 1.10 8.06
C ILE A 198 10.45 0.25 9.05
N TYR A 199 11.77 0.19 8.90
CA TYR A 199 12.64 -0.73 9.66
C TYR A 199 14.03 -0.16 9.93
#